data_AF-A0A382HBP0-F1
#
_entry.id   AF-A0A382HBP0-F1
#
_cell.length_a   1.000
_cell.length_b   1.000
_cell.length_c   1.000
_cell.angle_alpha   90.00
_cell.angle_beta   90.00
_cell.angle_gamma   90.00
#
_symmetry.space_group_name_H-M   'P 1'
#
loop_
_entity.id
_entity.type
_entity.pdbx_description
1 polymer ?
#
loop_
_entity_poly.entity_id
_entity_poly.type
_entity_poly.pdbx_seq_one_letter_code
_entity_poly.pdbx_strand_id
1 'polypeptide(L)'
;MDIKVKMAKGCFYRNEMWFSPAYQRLTIGARDLLQCLYTEIRKTKVNRKWKEFRNGELSFVESQYTKLTGRCKQTYIVSRNLLIEVGFVKMTHRGGTCRGDRAMYRVLFCDDVSPQHQRWRRYPSENWANEIPK
;
A
#
# COMPACT_ATOMS: atom_id res chain seq x y z
N MET A 1 -17.19 -2.98 -2.54
CA MET A 1 -16.77 -1.76 -1.83
C MET A 1 -16.95 -0.62 -2.79
N ASP A 2 -17.80 0.35 -2.48
CA ASP A 2 -17.75 1.66 -3.13
C ASP A 2 -16.55 2.39 -2.55
N ILE A 3 -15.45 2.39 -3.29
CA ILE A 3 -14.30 3.19 -2.90
C ILE A 3 -14.67 4.65 -3.13
N LYS A 4 -14.94 5.36 -2.03
CA LYS A 4 -15.15 6.80 -2.05
C LYS A 4 -13.87 7.47 -1.55
N VAL A 5 -12.94 7.70 -2.47
CA VAL A 5 -11.82 8.60 -2.20
C VAL A 5 -12.41 9.97 -1.85
N LYS A 6 -12.05 10.51 -0.69
CA LYS A 6 -12.51 11.83 -0.27
C LYS A 6 -11.73 12.89 -1.04
N MET A 7 -12.28 13.33 -2.17
CA MET A 7 -11.61 14.27 -3.08
C MET A 7 -11.19 15.59 -2.41
N ALA A 8 -11.95 16.05 -1.40
CA ALA A 8 -11.64 17.28 -0.65
C ALA A 8 -10.63 17.10 0.50
N LYS A 9 -10.15 15.88 0.77
CA LYS A 9 -9.25 15.62 1.91
C LYS A 9 -7.79 15.56 1.45
N GLY A 10 -6.95 16.40 2.05
CA GLY A 10 -5.49 16.33 1.88
C GLY A 10 -4.90 15.03 2.43
N CYS A 11 -3.90 14.51 1.73
CA CYS A 11 -3.18 13.30 2.11
C CYS A 11 -1.71 13.46 1.71
N PHE A 12 -0.84 13.63 2.70
CA PHE A 12 0.54 14.06 2.54
C PHE A 12 1.49 13.06 3.20
N TYR A 13 2.68 12.93 2.62
CA TYR A 13 3.78 12.18 3.22
C TYR A 13 4.66 13.11 4.07
N ARG A 14 5.35 12.54 5.06
CA ARG A 14 6.37 13.28 5.82
C ARG A 14 7.57 13.57 4.92
N ASN A 15 8.24 14.71 5.11
CA ASN A 15 9.41 15.09 4.31
C ASN A 15 10.52 14.02 4.35
N GLU A 16 10.76 13.44 5.53
CA GLU A 16 11.72 12.35 5.70
C GLU A 16 11.44 11.16 4.77
N MET A 17 10.16 10.78 4.65
CA MET A 17 9.74 9.75 3.70
C MET A 17 9.91 10.24 2.27
N TRP A 18 9.44 11.43 1.95
CA TRP A 18 9.49 11.99 0.59
C TRP A 18 10.92 12.02 0.05
N PHE A 19 11.88 12.49 0.83
CA PHE A 19 13.28 12.58 0.43
C PHE A 19 14.09 11.29 0.65
N SER A 20 13.47 10.21 1.15
CA SER A 20 14.16 8.94 1.35
C SER A 20 14.56 8.28 0.02
N PRO A 21 15.69 7.53 -0.02
CA PRO A 21 16.08 6.74 -1.18
C PRO A 21 14.99 5.77 -1.63
N ALA A 22 14.26 5.17 -0.67
CA ALA A 22 13.15 4.26 -0.94
C ALA A 22 12.01 4.94 -1.74
N TYR A 23 11.61 6.14 -1.34
CA TYR A 23 10.54 6.88 -2.02
C TYR A 23 10.97 7.37 -3.40
N GLN A 24 12.21 7.86 -3.51
CA GLN A 24 12.75 8.36 -4.78
C GLN A 24 12.87 7.24 -5.84
N ARG A 25 13.06 5.98 -5.42
CA ARG A 25 13.05 4.82 -6.31
C ARG A 25 11.69 4.49 -6.93
N LEU A 26 10.59 4.96 -6.33
CA LEU A 26 9.23 4.61 -6.75
C LEU A 26 8.88 5.20 -8.12
N THR A 27 8.34 4.34 -8.99
CA THR A 27 7.69 4.76 -10.23
C THR A 27 6.38 5.50 -9.94
N ILE A 28 5.85 6.22 -10.93
CA ILE A 28 4.56 6.94 -10.78
C ILE A 28 3.44 5.96 -10.37
N GLY A 29 3.37 4.77 -10.97
CA GLY A 29 2.39 3.75 -10.58
C GLY A 29 2.56 3.27 -9.12
N ALA A 30 3.80 3.13 -8.65
CA ALA A 30 4.03 2.76 -7.27
C ALA A 30 3.65 3.88 -6.29
N ARG A 31 3.86 5.14 -6.65
CA ARG A 31 3.39 6.30 -5.88
C ARG A 31 1.86 6.36 -5.85
N ASP A 32 1.20 6.15 -6.99
CA ASP A 32 -0.27 6.09 -7.08
C ASP A 32 -0.83 4.99 -6.17
N LEU A 33 -0.23 3.79 -6.23
CA LEU A 33 -0.64 2.66 -5.40
C LEU A 33 -0.40 2.94 -3.91
N LEU A 34 0.74 3.53 -3.55
CA LEU A 34 1.06 3.90 -2.17
C LEU A 34 0.06 4.92 -1.62
N GLN A 35 -0.34 5.89 -2.42
CA GLN A 35 -1.36 6.88 -2.06
C GLN A 35 -2.72 6.20 -1.87
N CYS A 36 -3.11 5.30 -2.78
CA CYS A 36 -4.34 4.50 -2.63
C CYS A 36 -4.35 3.75 -1.29
N LEU A 37 -3.29 2.99 -1.01
CA LEU A 37 -3.16 2.23 0.25
C LEU A 37 -3.25 3.14 1.48
N TYR A 38 -2.58 4.29 1.45
CA TYR A 38 -2.56 5.21 2.59
C TYR A 38 -3.91 5.88 2.84
N THR A 39 -4.63 6.25 1.78
CA THR A 39 -5.96 6.83 1.88
C THR A 39 -6.99 5.83 2.42
N GLU A 40 -6.87 4.56 2.02
CA GLU A 40 -7.76 3.47 2.45
C GLU A 40 -7.58 3.11 3.94
N ILE A 41 -6.34 3.11 4.46
CA ILE A 41 -6.08 2.90 5.91
C ILE A 41 -6.88 3.88 6.76
N ARG A 42 -7.00 5.12 6.29
CA ARG A 42 -7.61 6.20 7.06
C ARG A 42 -9.14 6.14 7.12
N LYS A 43 -9.83 5.26 6.34
CA LYS A 43 -11.26 4.88 6.47
C LYS A 43 -11.77 4.16 5.22
N THR A 44 -12.45 3.02 5.40
CA THR A 44 -13.30 2.45 4.34
C THR A 44 -14.69 2.02 4.82
N LYS A 45 -15.67 2.13 3.92
CA LYS A 45 -17.08 1.79 4.18
C LYS A 45 -17.31 0.30 3.89
N VAL A 46 -17.57 -0.48 4.94
CA VAL A 46 -17.92 -1.91 4.86
C VAL A 46 -19.37 -2.09 5.32
N ASN A 47 -20.21 -2.74 4.52
CA ASN A 47 -21.63 -2.99 4.84
C ASN A 47 -22.37 -1.74 5.34
N ARG A 48 -22.18 -0.63 4.64
CA ARG A 48 -22.76 0.69 4.94
C ARG A 48 -22.30 1.34 6.25
N LYS A 49 -21.42 0.70 7.04
CA LYS A 49 -20.80 1.27 8.25
C LYS A 49 -19.35 1.68 7.98
N TRP A 50 -18.91 2.76 8.61
CA TRP A 50 -17.50 3.16 8.56
C TRP A 50 -16.70 2.25 9.50
N LYS A 51 -15.66 1.59 8.96
CA LYS A 51 -14.70 0.85 9.77
C LYS A 51 -13.31 1.47 9.57
N GLU A 52 -12.60 1.63 10.68
CA GLU A 52 -11.18 1.93 10.67
C GLU A 52 -10.46 0.59 10.63
N PHE A 53 -9.72 0.32 9.54
CA PHE A 53 -8.94 -0.91 9.45
C PHE A 53 -7.65 -0.74 10.27
N ARG A 54 -7.30 -1.77 11.04
CA ARG A 54 -6.00 -1.84 11.69
C ARG A 54 -4.93 -2.02 10.63
N ASN A 55 -3.77 -1.40 10.83
CA ASN A 55 -2.63 -1.54 9.92
C ASN A 55 -2.20 -3.02 9.85
N GLY A 56 -2.35 -3.66 8.68
CA GLY A 56 -2.18 -5.11 8.49
C GLY A 56 -3.44 -5.86 8.04
N GLU A 57 -4.62 -5.23 8.17
CA GLU A 57 -5.90 -5.73 7.64
C GLU A 57 -6.33 -5.03 6.33
N LEU A 58 -5.43 -4.24 5.74
CA LEU A 58 -5.72 -3.49 4.54
C LEU A 58 -5.74 -4.42 3.33
N SER A 59 -6.92 -4.62 2.77
CA SER A 59 -7.07 -5.27 1.48
C SER A 59 -7.27 -4.24 0.39
N PHE A 60 -6.36 -4.23 -0.58
CA PHE A 60 -6.48 -3.42 -1.79
C PHE A 60 -6.11 -4.29 -2.99
N VAL A 61 -7.07 -4.53 -3.88
CA VAL A 61 -6.91 -5.46 -5.01
C VAL A 61 -6.63 -4.73 -6.31
N GLU A 62 -6.04 -5.45 -7.26
CA GLU A 62 -5.74 -4.97 -8.61
C GLU A 62 -6.94 -4.28 -9.29
N SER A 63 -8.13 -4.89 -9.24
CA SER A 63 -9.32 -4.33 -9.89
C SER A 63 -9.75 -2.98 -9.29
N GLN A 64 -9.47 -2.74 -8.00
CA GLN A 64 -9.71 -1.45 -7.36
C GLN A 64 -8.72 -0.40 -7.85
N TYR A 65 -7.44 -0.76 -7.93
CA TYR A 65 -6.40 0.11 -8.45
C TYR A 65 -6.69 0.55 -9.88
N THR A 66 -7.00 -0.40 -10.76
CA THR A 66 -7.35 -0.13 -12.16
C THR A 66 -8.56 0.79 -12.28
N LYS A 67 -9.60 0.56 -11.46
CA LYS A 67 -10.81 1.40 -11.46
C LYS A 67 -10.54 2.84 -10.99
N LEU A 68 -9.65 3.03 -10.01
CA LEU A 68 -9.35 4.35 -9.46
C LEU A 68 -8.37 5.14 -10.32
N THR A 69 -7.38 4.47 -10.91
CA THR A 69 -6.27 5.14 -11.59
C THR A 69 -6.32 5.04 -13.11
N GLY A 70 -7.19 4.18 -13.67
CA GLY A 70 -7.23 3.87 -15.10
C GLY A 70 -6.04 3.04 -15.61
N ARG A 71 -5.11 2.62 -14.72
CA ARG A 71 -3.91 1.88 -15.10
C ARG A 71 -4.17 0.39 -15.28
N CYS A 72 -3.32 -0.28 -16.06
CA CYS A 72 -3.47 -1.71 -16.31
C CYS A 72 -3.05 -2.59 -15.11
N LYS A 73 -3.53 -3.83 -15.13
CA LYS A 73 -3.18 -4.92 -14.21
C LYS A 73 -1.68 -5.06 -13.98
N GLN A 74 -0.89 -5.06 -15.06
CA GLN A 74 0.55 -5.25 -14.97
C GLN A 74 1.21 -4.14 -14.14
N THR A 75 0.71 -2.90 -14.28
CA THR A 75 1.21 -1.77 -13.48
C THR A 75 0.96 -1.99 -12.00
N TYR A 76 -0.20 -2.53 -11.60
CA TYR A 76 -0.47 -2.88 -10.20
C TYR A 76 0.55 -3.90 -9.67
N ILE A 77 0.79 -4.98 -10.42
CA ILE A 77 1.70 -6.06 -10.01
C ILE A 77 3.12 -5.51 -9.81
N VAL A 78 3.64 -4.79 -10.79
CA VAL A 78 4.99 -4.19 -10.72
C VAL A 78 5.07 -3.18 -9.58
N SER A 79 4.05 -2.33 -9.42
CA SER A 79 3.98 -1.33 -8.35
C SER A 79 3.98 -1.97 -6.97
N ARG A 80 3.13 -2.99 -6.76
CA ARG A 80 3.07 -3.75 -5.50
C ARG A 80 4.42 -4.38 -5.18
N ASN A 81 5.04 -5.03 -6.16
CA ASN A 81 6.32 -5.69 -5.98
C ASN A 81 7.40 -4.68 -5.57
N LEU A 82 7.43 -3.52 -6.22
CA LEU A 82 8.37 -2.44 -5.89
C LEU A 82 8.12 -1.89 -4.48
N LEU A 83 6.86 -1.70 -4.07
CA LEU A 83 6.52 -1.24 -2.71
C LEU A 83 6.96 -2.22 -1.61
N ILE A 84 6.92 -3.52 -1.90
CA ILE A 84 7.45 -4.56 -1.02
C ILE A 84 8.98 -4.48 -1.00
N GLU A 85 9.61 -4.48 -2.18
CA GLU A 85 11.06 -4.44 -2.35
C GLU A 85 11.73 -3.31 -1.58
N VAL A 86 11.20 -2.09 -1.69
CA VAL A 86 11.76 -0.91 -1.01
C VAL A 86 11.27 -0.73 0.43
N GLY A 87 10.40 -1.63 0.92
CA GLY A 87 10.02 -1.67 2.34
C GLY A 87 8.92 -0.68 2.77
N PHE A 88 8.08 -0.20 1.85
CA PHE A 88 6.90 0.60 2.24
C PHE A 88 5.73 -0.26 2.69
N VAL A 89 5.64 -1.48 2.16
CA VAL A 89 4.53 -2.39 2.41
C VAL A 89 5.06 -3.78 2.73
N LYS A 90 4.39 -4.47 3.66
CA LYS A 90 4.57 -5.90 3.91
C LYS A 90 3.27 -6.63 3.62
N MET A 91 3.34 -7.74 2.89
CA MET A 91 2.18 -8.62 2.72
C MET A 91 1.97 -9.41 4.02
N THR A 92 0.77 -9.32 4.59
CA THR A 92 0.39 -10.04 5.83
C THR A 92 -0.39 -11.31 5.52
N HIS A 93 -1.15 -11.31 4.43
CA HIS A 93 -1.89 -12.47 3.93
C HIS A 93 -1.76 -12.54 2.42
N ARG A 94 -1.43 -13.71 1.87
CA ARG A 94 -1.15 -13.89 0.44
C ARG A 94 -2.41 -13.71 -0.43
N GLY A 95 -3.60 -13.91 0.16
CA GLY A 95 -4.82 -14.12 -0.62
C GLY A 95 -4.77 -15.44 -1.38
N GLY A 96 -5.90 -15.86 -1.93
CA GLY A 96 -6.05 -17.16 -2.58
C GLY A 96 -7.19 -17.19 -3.57
N THR A 97 -7.49 -18.38 -4.10
CA THR A 97 -8.46 -18.56 -5.18
C THR A 97 -9.91 -18.55 -4.70
N CYS A 98 -10.15 -18.70 -3.40
CA CYS A 98 -11.49 -18.74 -2.83
C CYS A 98 -12.12 -17.35 -2.74
N ARG A 99 -13.44 -17.27 -2.97
CA ARG A 99 -14.21 -16.02 -2.92
C ARG A 99 -14.11 -15.39 -1.53
N GLY A 100 -13.43 -14.25 -1.43
CA GLY A 100 -13.18 -13.53 -0.17
C GLY A 100 -11.73 -13.56 0.30
N ASP A 101 -10.89 -14.39 -0.31
CA ASP A 101 -9.49 -14.56 0.04
C ASP A 101 -8.61 -13.51 -0.65
N ARG A 102 -8.50 -12.34 -0.02
CA ARG A 102 -7.80 -11.18 -0.61
C ARG A 102 -6.44 -11.00 0.02
N ALA A 103 -5.49 -10.54 -0.80
CA ALA A 103 -4.21 -10.08 -0.29
C ALA A 103 -4.42 -8.95 0.74
N MET A 104 -3.70 -9.08 1.86
CA MET A 104 -3.70 -8.11 2.94
C MET A 104 -2.29 -7.53 3.08
N TYR A 105 -2.26 -6.24 3.40
CA TYR A 105 -1.03 -5.47 3.47
C TYR A 105 -0.94 -4.71 4.79
N ARG A 106 0.28 -4.60 5.29
CA ARG A 106 0.69 -3.68 6.36
C ARG A 106 1.52 -2.58 5.74
N VAL A 107 1.15 -1.33 5.98
CA VAL A 107 1.87 -0.15 5.50
C VAL A 107 2.83 0.33 6.59
N LEU A 108 4.10 0.41 6.24
CA LEU A 108 5.20 0.48 7.20
C LEU A 108 5.71 1.90 7.48
N PHE A 109 5.11 2.93 6.88
CA PHE A 109 5.47 4.33 7.17
C PHE A 109 4.43 5.03 8.05
N CYS A 110 3.38 4.33 8.47
CA CYS A 110 2.37 4.86 9.37
C CYS A 110 2.93 5.06 10.79
N ASP A 111 2.36 6.03 11.50
CA ASP A 111 2.84 6.47 12.82
C ASP A 111 2.68 5.41 13.91
N ASP A 112 1.77 4.44 13.70
CA ASP A 112 1.55 3.29 14.58
C ASP A 112 2.63 2.20 14.43
N VAL A 113 3.51 2.33 13.44
CA VAL A 113 4.62 1.40 13.19
C VAL A 113 5.89 1.95 13.82
N SER A 114 6.42 1.22 14.81
CA SER A 114 7.72 1.52 15.43
C SER A 114 8.81 1.73 14.36
N PRO A 115 9.70 2.73 14.51
CA PRO A 115 10.80 3.01 13.57
C PRO A 115 11.61 1.76 13.18
N GLN A 116 11.78 0.82 14.10
CA GLN A 116 12.50 -0.43 13.85
C GLN A 116 11.82 -1.30 12.78
N HIS A 117 10.50 -1.23 12.65
CA HIS A 117 9.72 -1.95 11.64
C HIS A 117 9.51 -1.14 10.34
N GLN A 118 9.95 0.12 10.30
CA GLN A 118 9.87 0.99 9.13
C GLN A 118 11.00 0.67 8.14
N ARG A 119 10.84 -0.44 7.42
CA ARG A 119 11.82 -1.03 6.49
C ARG A 119 12.38 -0.03 5.47
N TRP A 120 11.55 0.84 4.90
CA TRP A 120 11.96 1.88 3.95
C TRP A 120 13.12 2.78 4.43
N ARG A 121 13.35 2.90 5.74
CA ARG A 121 14.49 3.65 6.31
C ARG A 121 15.85 2.98 6.08
N ARG A 122 15.88 1.66 5.84
CA ARG A 122 17.12 0.89 5.66
C ARG A 122 17.50 0.67 4.20
N TYR A 123 16.60 1.01 3.28
CA TYR A 123 16.91 1.00 1.86
C TYR A 123 17.86 2.17 1.53
N PRO A 124 18.92 1.96 0.72
CA PRO A 124 19.18 0.80 -0.15
C PRO A 124 20.04 -0.31 0.45
N SER A 125 20.54 -0.17 1.69
CA SER A 125 21.40 -1.18 2.32
C SER A 125 20.71 -2.54 2.50
N GLU A 126 19.41 -2.53 2.78
CA GLU A 126 18.54 -3.71 2.81
C GLU A 126 17.38 -3.55 1.81
N ASN A 127 16.93 -4.67 1.23
CA ASN A 127 15.71 -4.75 0.43
C ASN A 127 14.92 -6.01 0.79
N TRP A 128 13.67 -6.07 0.34
CA TRP A 128 12.74 -7.19 0.61
C TRP A 128 12.23 -7.84 -0.67
N ALA A 129 13.08 -7.91 -1.71
CA ALA A 129 12.74 -8.56 -2.98
C ALA A 129 12.36 -10.05 -2.78
N ASN A 130 12.96 -10.70 -1.79
CA ASN A 130 12.66 -12.08 -1.39
C ASN A 130 11.25 -12.26 -0.81
N GLU A 131 10.59 -11.19 -0.36
CA GLU A 131 9.21 -11.23 0.17
C GLU A 131 8.14 -10.98 -0.92
N ILE A 132 8.56 -10.74 -2.17
CA ILE A 132 7.63 -10.55 -3.28
C ILE A 132 6.90 -11.88 -3.55
N PRO A 133 5.55 -11.89 -3.60
CA PRO A 133 4.80 -13.09 -3.89
C PRO A 133 5.09 -13.56 -5.32
N LYS A 134 5.53 -14.81 -5.44
CA LYS A 134 5.67 -15.54 -6.72
C LYS A 134 4.30 -15.89 -7.29
#